data_AF-A0A8H2X8K5-F1
#
_entry.id   AF-A0A8H2X8K5-F1
#
_cell.length_a   1.000
_cell.length_b   1.000
_cell.length_c   1.000
_cell.angle_alpha   90.00
_cell.angle_beta   90.00
_cell.angle_gamma   90.00
#
_symmetry.space_group_name_H-M   'P 1'
#
loop_
_entity.id
_entity.type
_entity.pdbx_description
1 polymer ?
#
loop_
_entity_poly.entity_id
_entity_poly.type
_entity_poly.pdbx_seq_one_letter_code
_entity_poly.pdbx_strand_id
1 'polypeptide(L)'
;MSTGEHDNVISFEAPRGFTALTFTETGLLLAGGEDGTLRVYDLSPTAQRALCKAINGLPDEVSSICCQPSKLPPVAAGKVWVASGKQILLFDLASDKLVIRSQEAEDVVTLIEDDGDEDNVLNQIGVSKDLIVYSCDSGAVGVYDIQTKKRRVMKAMHSSICGTVVFVPIRPKESK
;
A
#
# COMPACT_ATOMS: atom_id res chain seq x y z
N MET A 1 -16.51 -36.45 0.48
CA MET A 1 -15.86 -35.16 0.17
C MET A 1 -15.05 -34.77 1.40
N SER A 2 -13.76 -35.06 1.41
CA SER A 2 -12.86 -34.65 2.49
C SER A 2 -12.65 -33.15 2.38
N THR A 3 -13.11 -32.40 3.37
CA THR A 3 -12.64 -31.03 3.63
C THR A 3 -11.13 -31.10 3.75
N GLY A 4 -10.42 -30.50 2.79
CA GLY A 4 -8.95 -30.46 2.82
C GLY A 4 -8.51 -29.81 4.12
N GLU A 5 -7.95 -30.60 5.02
CA GLU A 5 -7.35 -30.12 6.26
C GLU A 5 -6.13 -29.29 5.85
N HIS A 6 -6.17 -27.98 6.11
CA HIS A 6 -4.99 -27.15 5.95
C HIS A 6 -4.04 -27.48 7.12
N ASP A 7 -3.19 -28.50 6.94
CA ASP A 7 -2.32 -29.05 7.98
C ASP A 7 -1.31 -28.06 8.61
N ASN A 8 -1.26 -26.80 8.17
CA ASN A 8 -0.33 -25.78 8.65
C ASN A 8 -0.93 -24.37 8.56
N VAL A 9 -1.99 -24.09 9.33
CA VAL A 9 -2.53 -22.72 9.50
C VAL A 9 -1.73 -21.98 10.57
N ILE A 10 -1.36 -20.74 10.29
CA ILE A 10 -0.69 -19.84 11.23
C ILE A 10 -1.49 -18.56 11.31
N SER A 11 -1.83 -18.19 12.54
CA SER A 11 -2.62 -17.01 12.86
C SER A 11 -1.74 -15.94 13.47
N PHE A 12 -1.91 -14.71 13.01
CA PHE A 12 -1.26 -13.53 13.60
C PHE A 12 -2.30 -12.71 14.33
N GLU A 13 -2.05 -12.43 15.60
CA GLU A 13 -2.88 -11.54 16.39
C GLU A 13 -2.60 -10.07 16.01
N ALA A 14 -3.65 -9.28 15.91
CA ALA A 14 -3.58 -7.84 15.70
C ALA A 14 -4.61 -7.12 16.58
N PRO A 15 -4.33 -5.89 17.05
CA PRO A 15 -5.27 -5.13 17.89
C PRO A 15 -6.59 -4.77 17.19
N ARG A 16 -6.57 -4.73 15.85
CA ARG A 16 -7.69 -4.40 14.95
C ARG A 16 -7.60 -5.21 13.66
N GLY A 17 -8.64 -5.12 12.83
CA GLY A 17 -8.70 -5.80 11.53
C GLY A 17 -7.58 -5.35 10.59
N PHE A 18 -7.09 -6.28 9.77
CA PHE A 18 -6.24 -5.96 8.63
C PHE A 18 -7.11 -5.61 7.43
N THR A 19 -6.80 -4.51 6.76
CA THR A 19 -7.59 -3.94 5.66
C THR A 19 -6.82 -3.93 4.35
N ALA A 20 -5.48 -3.99 4.41
CA ALA A 20 -4.62 -4.12 3.25
C ALA A 20 -3.54 -5.18 3.46
N LEU A 21 -3.29 -6.01 2.44
CA LEU A 21 -2.22 -7.01 2.42
C LEU A 21 -1.44 -6.92 1.11
N THR A 22 -0.11 -7.06 1.18
CA THR A 22 0.72 -7.24 -0.02
C THR A 22 2.02 -7.97 0.31
N PHE A 23 2.68 -8.52 -0.70
CA PHE A 23 4.03 -9.07 -0.56
C PHE A 23 5.06 -8.11 -1.12
N THR A 24 6.21 -8.01 -0.44
CA THR A 24 7.41 -7.45 -1.06
C THR A 24 7.96 -8.41 -2.09
N GLU A 25 8.80 -7.91 -3.01
CA GLU A 25 9.53 -8.77 -3.95
C GLU A 25 10.47 -9.76 -3.25
N THR A 26 10.87 -9.49 -2.01
CA THR A 26 11.66 -10.41 -1.16
C THR A 26 10.82 -11.42 -0.39
N GLY A 27 9.49 -11.40 -0.53
CA GLY A 27 8.58 -12.36 0.10
C GLY A 27 8.16 -12.02 1.53
N LEU A 28 8.41 -10.80 2.01
CA LEU A 28 7.85 -10.32 3.28
C LEU A 28 6.37 -10.00 3.09
N LEU A 29 5.53 -10.39 4.04
CA LEU A 29 4.12 -10.02 4.06
C LEU A 29 3.96 -8.67 4.77
N LEU A 30 3.34 -7.72 4.09
CA LEU A 30 2.94 -6.43 4.64
C LEU A 30 1.45 -6.48 4.96
N ALA A 31 1.07 -6.09 6.17
CA ALA A 31 -0.30 -6.07 6.63
C ALA A 31 -0.65 -4.74 7.29
N GLY A 32 -1.46 -3.95 6.60
CA GLY A 32 -2.00 -2.67 7.06
C GLY A 32 -3.29 -2.88 7.84
N GLY A 33 -3.46 -2.17 8.95
CA GLY A 33 -4.62 -2.29 9.82
C GLY A 33 -5.43 -1.00 9.98
N GLU A 34 -6.63 -1.17 10.51
CA GLU A 34 -7.52 -0.08 10.97
C GLU A 34 -6.91 0.73 12.12
N ASP A 35 -5.89 0.18 12.81
CA ASP A 35 -5.20 0.83 13.93
C ASP A 35 -4.12 1.83 13.51
N GLY A 36 -4.06 2.19 12.23
CA GLY A 36 -3.04 3.10 11.70
C GLY A 36 -1.63 2.53 11.79
N THR A 37 -1.50 1.21 11.64
CA THR A 37 -0.21 0.53 11.60
C THR A 37 -0.05 -0.32 10.35
N LEU A 38 1.20 -0.50 9.93
CA LEU A 38 1.60 -1.50 8.96
C LEU A 38 2.57 -2.46 9.64
N ARG A 39 2.25 -3.75 9.61
CA ARG A 39 3.06 -4.83 10.17
C ARG A 39 3.77 -5.59 9.07
N VAL A 40 5.04 -5.92 9.30
CA VAL A 40 5.88 -6.65 8.35
C VAL A 40 6.23 -8.01 8.95
N TYR A 41 5.79 -9.06 8.30
CA TYR A 41 6.03 -10.44 8.70
C TYR A 41 7.04 -11.09 7.76
N ASP A 42 8.06 -11.69 8.34
CA ASP A 42 8.92 -12.63 7.63
C ASP A 42 8.32 -14.03 7.80
N LEU A 43 7.71 -14.54 6.73
CA LEU A 43 7.04 -15.84 6.72
C LEU A 43 7.99 -17.01 6.40
N SER A 44 9.30 -16.77 6.36
CA SER A 44 10.28 -17.83 6.16
C SER A 44 10.29 -18.79 7.37
N PRO A 45 10.53 -20.09 7.15
CA PRO A 45 10.72 -21.04 8.26
C PRO A 45 11.88 -20.64 9.17
N THR A 46 12.92 -20.03 8.62
CA THR A 46 14.10 -19.55 9.35
C THR A 46 13.78 -18.41 10.31
N ALA A 47 12.88 -17.51 9.94
CA ALA A 47 12.40 -16.44 10.82
C ALA A 47 11.30 -16.90 11.78
N GLN A 48 10.96 -18.20 11.78
CA GLN A 48 9.86 -18.76 12.56
C GLN A 48 8.52 -18.05 12.30
N ARG A 49 8.36 -17.48 11.10
CA ARG A 49 7.12 -16.82 10.67
C ARG A 49 6.69 -15.73 11.64
N ALA A 50 7.56 -14.73 11.83
CA ALA A 50 7.43 -13.74 12.89
C ALA A 50 7.23 -12.32 12.36
N LEU A 51 6.64 -11.47 13.19
CA LEU A 51 6.64 -10.02 13.01
C LEU A 51 8.09 -9.52 13.14
N CYS A 52 8.63 -8.91 12.08
CA CYS A 52 10.02 -8.44 12.07
C CYS A 52 10.12 -6.91 12.07
N LYS A 53 9.07 -6.18 11.68
CA LYS A 53 9.04 -4.71 11.67
C LYS A 53 7.62 -4.17 11.72
N ALA A 54 7.46 -2.94 12.19
CA ALA A 54 6.19 -2.21 12.13
C ALA A 54 6.39 -0.73 11.76
N ILE A 55 5.38 -0.15 11.12
CA ILE A 55 5.20 1.29 10.93
C ILE A 55 4.01 1.70 11.78
N ASN A 56 4.17 2.70 12.64
CA ASN A 56 3.15 3.11 13.60
C ASN A 56 2.78 4.60 13.47
N GLY A 57 1.55 4.91 13.82
CA GLY A 57 1.05 6.28 13.90
C GLY A 57 0.70 6.87 12.53
N LEU A 58 0.33 6.02 11.57
CA LEU A 58 -0.25 6.48 10.31
C LEU A 58 -1.54 7.28 10.62
N PRO A 59 -1.88 8.28 9.78
CA PRO A 59 -2.93 9.25 10.10
C PRO A 59 -4.32 8.63 10.25
N ASP A 60 -4.55 7.48 9.61
CA ASP A 60 -5.81 6.75 9.58
C ASP A 60 -5.56 5.24 9.33
N GLU A 61 -6.62 4.47 9.13
CA GLU A 61 -6.59 3.12 8.56
C GLU A 61 -5.68 3.03 7.33
N VAL A 62 -5.01 1.89 7.17
CA VAL A 62 -4.25 1.58 5.96
C VAL A 62 -5.14 0.98 4.89
N SER A 63 -5.64 1.79 3.96
CA SER A 63 -6.53 1.31 2.90
C SER A 63 -5.80 0.60 1.76
N SER A 64 -4.51 0.90 1.53
CA SER A 64 -3.76 0.30 0.42
C SER A 64 -2.25 0.35 0.61
N ILE A 65 -1.54 -0.64 0.07
CA ILE A 65 -0.08 -0.76 0.16
C ILE A 65 0.47 -1.14 -1.22
N CYS A 66 1.51 -0.44 -1.67
CA CYS A 66 2.21 -0.75 -2.92
C CYS A 66 3.73 -0.67 -2.74
N CYS A 67 4.45 -1.70 -3.19
CA CYS A 67 5.90 -1.65 -3.28
C CYS A 67 6.33 -0.73 -4.43
N GLN A 68 7.30 0.15 -4.19
CA GLN A 68 7.91 0.97 -5.23
C GLN A 68 8.80 0.07 -6.11
N PRO A 69 8.56 -0.01 -7.43
CA PRO A 69 9.38 -0.84 -8.31
C PRO A 69 10.85 -0.40 -8.30
N SER A 70 11.75 -1.36 -8.11
CA SER A 70 13.20 -1.16 -8.21
C SER A 70 13.74 -1.72 -9.54
N LYS A 71 14.80 -1.11 -10.07
CA LYS A 71 15.53 -1.67 -11.22
C LYS A 71 16.53 -2.75 -10.81
N LEU A 72 16.95 -2.72 -9.54
CA LEU A 72 17.91 -3.69 -9.01
C LEU A 72 17.16 -4.93 -8.55
N PRO A 73 17.79 -6.12 -8.61
CA PRO A 73 17.21 -7.33 -8.05
C PRO A 73 16.78 -7.11 -6.59
N PRO A 74 15.69 -7.73 -6.14
CA PRO A 74 15.20 -7.59 -4.77
C PRO A 74 16.17 -8.24 -3.79
N VAL A 75 17.09 -7.44 -3.26
CA VAL A 75 18.06 -7.81 -2.22
C VAL A 75 17.63 -7.34 -0.82
N ALA A 76 16.63 -6.46 -0.75
CA ALA A 76 16.11 -5.90 0.50
C ALA A 76 14.60 -5.64 0.36
N ALA A 77 13.93 -5.40 1.49
CA ALA A 77 12.48 -5.17 1.57
C ALA A 77 12.01 -3.98 0.69
N GLY A 78 12.90 -3.04 0.38
CA GLY A 78 12.67 -1.95 -0.55
C GLY A 78 11.80 -0.83 0.03
N LYS A 79 11.31 0.04 -0.86
CA LYS A 79 10.44 1.16 -0.49
C LYS A 79 8.98 0.82 -0.71
N VAL A 80 8.12 1.31 0.17
CA VAL A 80 6.68 1.05 0.12
C VAL A 80 5.88 2.34 0.27
N TRP A 81 4.87 2.47 -0.57
CA TRP A 81 3.82 3.47 -0.44
C TRP A 81 2.67 2.89 0.38
N VAL A 82 2.21 3.68 1.35
CA VAL A 82 1.10 3.33 2.24
C VAL A 82 0.04 4.41 2.10
N ALA A 83 -1.16 4.05 1.66
CA ALA A 83 -2.32 4.94 1.66
C ALA A 83 -3.00 4.90 3.02
N SER A 84 -3.28 6.07 3.57
CA SER A 84 -3.91 6.25 4.87
C SER A 84 -4.68 7.56 4.91
N GLY A 85 -6.00 7.47 5.08
CA GLY A 85 -6.91 8.61 4.96
C GLY A 85 -6.79 9.30 3.59
N LYS A 86 -6.50 10.60 3.59
CA LYS A 86 -6.32 11.42 2.37
C LYS A 86 -4.88 11.41 1.81
N GLN A 87 -3.98 10.67 2.45
CA GLN A 87 -2.54 10.74 2.21
C GLN A 87 -1.93 9.44 1.71
N ILE A 88 -0.83 9.55 0.98
CA ILE A 88 0.12 8.47 0.79
C ILE A 88 1.45 8.82 1.46
N LEU A 89 2.10 7.82 2.04
CA LEU A 89 3.37 7.95 2.75
C LEU A 89 4.38 6.96 2.17
N LEU A 90 5.62 7.40 1.94
CA LEU A 90 6.72 6.55 1.46
C LEU A 90 7.64 6.16 2.62
N PHE A 91 7.91 4.88 2.76
CA PHE A 91 8.84 4.36 3.77
C PHE A 91 9.91 3.47 3.14
N ASP A 92 11.11 3.52 3.69
CA ASP A 92 12.17 2.56 3.39
C ASP A 92 12.17 1.41 4.41
N LEU A 93 11.77 0.23 3.97
CA LEU A 93 11.77 -0.97 4.81
C LEU A 93 13.18 -1.56 5.00
N ALA A 94 14.19 -1.10 4.25
CA ALA A 94 15.58 -1.50 4.43
C ALA A 94 16.25 -0.83 5.64
N SER A 95 15.59 0.14 6.29
CA SER A 95 16.04 0.69 7.57
C SER A 95 16.25 -0.44 8.60
N ASP A 96 17.25 -0.29 9.46
CA ASP A 96 17.54 -1.20 10.58
C ASP A 96 16.54 -1.07 11.75
N LYS A 97 15.69 -0.03 11.75
CA LYS A 97 14.72 0.22 12.81
C LYS A 97 13.60 -0.81 12.80
N LEU A 98 13.34 -1.44 13.95
CA LEU A 98 12.21 -2.38 14.09
C LEU A 98 10.85 -1.68 14.09
N VAL A 99 10.79 -0.44 14.58
CA VAL A 99 9.58 0.38 14.58
C VAL A 99 9.90 1.71 13.92
N ILE A 100 9.17 2.02 12.84
CA ILE A 100 9.24 3.27 12.09
C ILE A 100 8.01 4.11 12.46
N ARG A 101 8.18 5.38 12.75
CA ARG A 101 7.06 6.31 12.99
C ARG A 101 6.62 6.97 11.69
N SER A 102 5.34 7.35 11.60
CA SER A 102 4.84 8.07 10.41
C SER A 102 5.60 9.36 10.10
N GLN A 103 6.14 10.04 11.12
CA GLN A 103 6.98 11.24 10.96
C GLN A 103 8.33 10.95 10.28
N GLU A 104 8.71 9.68 10.19
CA GLU A 104 9.93 9.21 9.52
C GLU A 104 9.67 8.78 8.07
N ALA A 105 8.47 9.03 7.54
CA ALA A 105 8.19 8.87 6.13
C ALA A 105 9.16 9.73 5.29
N GLU A 106 9.73 9.15 4.25
CA GLU A 106 10.59 9.85 3.30
C GLU A 106 9.81 10.87 2.46
N ASP A 107 8.53 10.59 2.22
CA ASP A 107 7.61 11.45 1.48
C ASP A 107 6.21 11.31 2.05
N VAL A 108 5.46 12.41 2.08
CA VAL A 108 4.06 12.48 2.52
C VAL A 108 3.30 13.36 1.55
N VAL A 109 2.30 12.78 0.89
CA VAL A 109 1.57 13.45 -0.18
C VAL A 109 0.08 13.38 0.10
N THR A 110 -0.56 14.53 0.19
CA THR A 110 -2.03 14.65 0.24
C THR A 110 -2.60 14.56 -1.18
N LEU A 111 -3.35 13.49 -1.46
CA LEU A 111 -3.92 13.21 -2.79
C LEU A 111 -5.37 13.68 -2.93
N ILE A 112 -6.10 13.76 -1.83
CA ILE A 112 -7.45 14.32 -1.79
C ILE A 112 -7.33 15.70 -1.15
N GLU A 113 -7.73 16.74 -1.87
CA GLU A 113 -7.72 18.10 -1.31
C GLU A 113 -8.80 18.25 -0.24
N ASP A 114 -8.64 19.28 0.57
CA ASP A 114 -9.72 19.69 1.46
C ASP A 114 -10.84 20.31 0.62
N ASP A 115 -11.84 19.48 0.30
CA ASP A 115 -13.07 19.81 -0.40
C ASP A 115 -14.25 20.02 0.57
N GLY A 116 -13.98 20.00 1.89
CA GLY A 116 -14.99 20.05 2.95
C GLY A 116 -15.69 18.71 3.21
N ASP A 117 -15.37 17.66 2.45
CA ASP A 117 -15.85 16.30 2.70
C ASP A 117 -14.79 15.53 3.50
N GLU A 118 -14.92 15.54 4.83
CA GLU A 118 -13.97 14.87 5.73
C GLU A 118 -13.97 13.35 5.55
N ASP A 119 -15.09 12.77 5.09
CA ASP A 119 -15.27 11.33 4.91
C ASP A 119 -14.65 10.83 3.60
N ASN A 120 -14.31 11.72 2.67
CA ASN A 120 -13.68 11.34 1.40
C ASN A 120 -12.22 10.88 1.59
N VAL A 121 -12.00 9.57 1.66
CA VAL A 121 -10.67 8.96 1.84
C VAL A 121 -10.20 8.15 0.63
N LEU A 122 -8.92 7.78 0.63
CA LEU A 122 -8.33 6.93 -0.40
C LEU A 122 -8.76 5.47 -0.21
N ASN A 123 -9.11 4.81 -1.32
CA ASN A 123 -9.50 3.40 -1.33
C ASN A 123 -8.37 2.49 -1.80
N GLN A 124 -7.85 2.75 -3.00
CA GLN A 124 -6.75 1.96 -3.56
C GLN A 124 -5.73 2.86 -4.23
N ILE A 125 -4.46 2.47 -4.10
CA ILE A 125 -3.38 3.01 -4.92
C ILE A 125 -2.80 1.91 -5.82
N GLY A 126 -2.28 2.32 -6.97
CA GLY A 126 -1.47 1.49 -7.85
C GLY A 126 -0.18 2.24 -8.20
N VAL A 127 0.95 1.53 -8.23
CA VAL A 127 2.26 2.15 -8.44
C VAL A 127 2.90 1.62 -9.73
N SER A 128 3.48 2.53 -10.49
CA SER A 128 4.39 2.25 -11.59
C SER A 128 5.75 2.91 -11.30
N LYS A 129 6.69 2.84 -12.25
CA LYS A 129 8.01 3.43 -12.08
C LYS A 129 7.97 4.92 -11.72
N ASP A 130 7.09 5.69 -12.37
CA ASP A 130 7.09 7.15 -12.28
C ASP A 130 5.73 7.74 -11.86
N LEU A 131 4.68 6.91 -11.79
CA LEU A 131 3.31 7.34 -11.52
C LEU A 131 2.66 6.49 -10.43
N ILE A 132 1.80 7.14 -9.64
CA ILE A 132 0.85 6.52 -8.72
C ILE A 132 -0.55 6.84 -9.24
N VAL A 133 -1.40 5.83 -9.39
CA VAL A 133 -2.85 6.01 -9.60
C VAL A 133 -3.56 5.81 -8.27
N TYR A 134 -4.65 6.53 -8.05
CA TYR A 134 -5.43 6.40 -6.83
C TYR A 134 -6.93 6.54 -7.11
N SER A 135 -7.72 5.93 -6.24
CA SER A 135 -9.18 6.05 -6.20
C SER A 135 -9.66 6.44 -4.80
N CYS A 136 -10.84 7.05 -4.71
CA CYS A 136 -11.42 7.54 -3.45
C CYS A 136 -12.94 7.42 -3.40
N ASP A 137 -13.52 7.74 -2.25
CA ASP A 137 -14.95 7.60 -1.97
C ASP A 137 -15.84 8.53 -2.78
N SER A 138 -15.34 9.70 -3.17
CA SER A 138 -16.03 10.60 -4.08
C SER A 138 -16.22 10.03 -5.50
N GLY A 139 -15.64 8.87 -5.81
CA GLY A 139 -15.67 8.27 -7.14
C GLY A 139 -14.62 8.83 -8.10
N ALA A 140 -13.78 9.77 -7.64
CA ALA A 140 -12.70 10.32 -8.44
C ALA A 140 -11.55 9.31 -8.61
N VAL A 141 -10.89 9.41 -9.76
CA VAL A 141 -9.66 8.70 -10.07
C VAL A 141 -8.60 9.74 -10.38
N GLY A 142 -7.43 9.60 -9.77
CA GLY A 142 -6.33 10.52 -9.98
C GLY A 142 -5.02 9.84 -10.29
N VAL A 143 -4.07 10.65 -10.72
CA VAL A 143 -2.70 10.28 -11.05
C VAL A 143 -1.78 11.27 -10.37
N TYR A 144 -0.77 10.75 -9.69
CA TYR A 144 0.31 11.49 -9.10
C TYR A 144 1.63 11.11 -9.76
N ASP A 145 2.35 12.11 -10.25
CA ASP A 145 3.67 11.93 -10.85
C ASP A 145 4.75 12.06 -9.78
N ILE A 146 5.49 10.97 -9.54
CA ILE A 146 6.45 10.84 -8.44
C ILE A 146 7.62 11.82 -8.59
N GLN A 147 8.04 12.09 -9.84
CA GLN A 147 9.20 12.93 -10.13
C GLN A 147 8.86 14.40 -10.05
N THR A 148 7.78 14.80 -10.71
CA THR A 148 7.35 16.21 -10.80
C THR A 148 6.53 16.64 -9.60
N LYS A 149 6.11 15.70 -8.74
CA LYS A 149 5.25 15.92 -7.58
C LYS A 149 3.91 16.55 -7.96
N LYS A 150 3.45 16.30 -9.20
CA LYS A 150 2.20 16.86 -9.73
C LYS A 150 1.09 15.84 -9.68
N ARG A 151 -0.03 16.28 -9.10
CA ARG A 151 -1.29 15.54 -9.09
C ARG A 151 -2.20 15.99 -10.23
N ARG A 152 -2.97 15.06 -10.79
CA ARG A 152 -4.04 15.30 -11.76
C ARG A 152 -5.22 14.40 -11.43
N VAL A 153 -6.43 14.92 -11.56
CA VAL A 153 -7.67 14.16 -11.37
C VAL A 153 -8.34 14.01 -12.74
N MET A 154 -8.92 12.84 -13.00
CA MET A 154 -9.70 12.61 -14.20
C MET A 154 -10.93 13.52 -14.22
N LYS A 155 -11.30 14.02 -15.40
CA LYS A 155 -12.52 14.85 -15.56
C LYS A 155 -13.80 14.03 -15.37
N ALA A 156 -13.78 12.78 -15.82
CA ALA A 156 -14.86 11.84 -15.57
C ALA A 156 -14.60 11.16 -14.22
N MET A 157 -15.66 11.02 -13.42
CA MET A 157 -15.65 10.33 -12.13
C MET A 157 -16.83 9.37 -12.08
N HIS A 158 -16.74 8.39 -11.20
CA HIS A 158 -17.88 7.54 -10.87
C HIS A 158 -18.93 8.34 -10.10
N SER A 159 -20.21 7.97 -10.23
CA SER A 159 -21.30 8.52 -9.41
C SER A 159 -21.40 7.84 -8.03
N SER A 160 -20.42 7.02 -7.68
CA SER A 160 -20.33 6.22 -6.46
C SER A 160 -18.86 6.01 -6.11
N ILE A 161 -18.60 5.42 -4.94
CA ILE A 161 -17.26 5.04 -4.47
C ILE A 161 -16.48 4.31 -5.56
N CYS A 162 -15.24 4.78 -5.81
CA CYS A 162 -14.29 4.08 -6.67
C CYS A 162 -13.40 3.19 -5.80
N GLY A 163 -13.80 1.93 -5.65
CA GLY A 163 -13.12 0.99 -4.74
C GLY A 163 -11.80 0.42 -5.26
N THR A 164 -11.52 0.51 -6.55
CA THR A 164 -10.31 -0.11 -7.13
C THR A 164 -9.73 0.66 -8.29
N VAL A 165 -8.40 0.68 -8.37
CA VAL A 165 -7.64 1.17 -9.52
C VAL A 165 -6.35 0.36 -9.67
N VAL A 166 -6.00 0.00 -10.90
CA VAL A 166 -4.77 -0.75 -11.22
C VAL A 166 -4.21 -0.30 -12.57
N PHE A 167 -2.89 -0.39 -12.71
CA PHE A 167 -2.26 -0.30 -14.02
C PHE A 167 -2.54 -1.58 -14.81
N VAL A 168 -2.81 -1.44 -16.11
CA VAL A 168 -2.91 -2.59 -17.02
C VAL A 168 -1.53 -3.26 -17.09
N PRO A 169 -1.40 -4.57 -16.81
CA PRO A 169 -0.14 -5.28 -16.96
C PRO A 169 0.31 -5.23 -18.43
N ILE A 170 1.63 -5.16 -18.67
CA ILE A 170 2.27 -4.94 -19.97
C ILE A 170 1.48 -5.59 -21.11
N ARG A 171 0.79 -4.77 -21.93
CA ARG A 171 0.16 -5.27 -23.16
C ARG A 171 1.29 -5.69 -24.10
N PRO A 172 1.32 -6.94 -24.62
CA PRO A 172 2.21 -7.29 -25.71
C PRO A 172 1.99 -6.29 -26.84
N LYS A 173 3.06 -5.73 -27.41
CA LYS A 173 2.94 -4.83 -28.55
C LYS A 173 2.12 -5.55 -29.63
N GLU A 174 0.97 -5.00 -30.00
CA GLU A 174 0.27 -5.47 -31.19
C GLU A 174 1.23 -5.24 -32.37
N SER A 175 1.71 -6.33 -32.99
CA SER A 175 2.44 -6.24 -34.23
C SER A 175 1.49 -5.67 -35.28
N LYS A 176 1.86 -4.53 -35.85
CA LYS A 176 1.16 -3.93 -37.00
C LYS A 176 1.14 -4.89 -38.19
#